data_AF-A0A9X3AY89-F1
#
_entry.id   AF-A0A9X3AY89-F1
#
_cell.length_a   1.000
_cell.length_b   1.000
_cell.length_c   1.000
_cell.angle_alpha   90.00
_cell.angle_beta   90.00
_cell.angle_gamma   90.00
#
_symmetry.space_group_name_H-M   'P 1'
#
loop_
_entity.id
_entity.type
_entity.pdbx_description
1 polymer ?
#
loop_
_entity_poly.entity_id
_entity_poly.type
_entity_poly.pdbx_seq_one_letter_code
_entity_poly.pdbx_strand_id
1 'polypeptide(L)'
;MKASHTHRQHGGRFALVSESTGTGPLEGQALVVYHDLCRDVQSVTTIDDWQQHWRAIDKDDCPVCLGAGTDQIKGNKALPCGGCFGLGKVRQDGETPGDRWEIADIALGLIRRQQHELAQRRKAMALPEVREAIQAARERGQADTIARQEHEWRNSPGHGPGGVRHTGD
;
A
#
# COMPACT_ATOMS: atom_id res chain seq x y z
N MET A 1 23.87 0.52 2.85
CA MET A 1 22.55 -0.16 2.98
C MET A 1 21.87 -0.20 1.61
N LYS A 2 21.20 -1.31 1.23
CA LYS A 2 20.47 -1.40 -0.05
C LYS A 2 18.99 -1.05 0.18
N ALA A 3 18.36 -0.40 -0.82
CA ALA A 3 16.93 -0.12 -0.78
C ALA A 3 16.15 -1.44 -0.79
N SER A 4 15.21 -1.59 0.15
CA SER A 4 14.26 -2.70 0.18
C SER A 4 12.85 -2.28 -0.23
N HIS A 5 12.53 -0.99 -0.12
CA HIS A 5 11.21 -0.43 -0.35
C HIS A 5 11.27 0.84 -1.20
N THR A 6 10.13 1.17 -1.80
CA THR A 6 9.89 2.39 -2.57
C THR A 6 8.53 2.99 -2.22
N HIS A 7 8.37 4.31 -2.29
CA HIS A 7 7.07 4.94 -2.08
C HIS A 7 6.17 4.70 -3.29
N ARG A 8 4.93 4.27 -3.08
CA ARG A 8 3.99 3.86 -4.12
C ARG A 8 3.68 4.97 -5.13
N GLN A 9 3.57 6.21 -4.67
CA GLN A 9 3.19 7.36 -5.53
C GLN A 9 4.38 8.17 -6.03
N HIS A 10 5.52 8.11 -5.32
CA HIS A 10 6.60 9.08 -5.51
C HIS A 10 7.94 8.42 -5.78
N GLY A 11 8.02 7.09 -5.75
CA GLY A 11 9.28 6.37 -5.82
C GLY A 11 10.18 6.65 -4.63
N GLY A 12 11.49 6.61 -4.84
CA GLY A 12 12.48 6.84 -3.78
C GLY A 12 13.03 5.53 -3.21
N ARG A 13 14.13 5.68 -2.46
CA ARG A 13 14.96 4.58 -1.97
C ARG A 13 14.83 4.49 -0.46
N PHE A 14 14.08 3.50 0.02
CA PHE A 14 13.87 3.31 1.44
C PHE A 14 14.37 1.93 1.87
N ALA A 15 14.89 1.84 3.09
CA ALA A 15 15.25 0.58 3.71
C ALA A 15 14.43 0.40 4.99
N LEU A 16 13.66 -0.68 5.07
CA LEU A 16 13.09 -1.15 6.33
C LEU A 16 14.25 -1.53 7.26
N VAL A 17 14.31 -0.91 8.43
CA VAL A 17 15.36 -1.16 9.44
C VAL A 17 14.86 -2.13 10.50
N SER A 18 13.70 -1.83 11.09
CA SER A 18 13.08 -2.67 12.12
C SER A 18 11.61 -2.36 12.29
N GLU A 19 10.87 -3.33 12.81
CA GLU A 19 9.51 -3.16 13.33
C GLU A 19 9.56 -3.24 14.85
N SER A 20 8.81 -2.38 15.53
CA SER A 20 8.84 -2.27 16.99
C SER A 20 7.48 -1.86 17.52
N THR A 21 7.13 -2.27 18.74
CA THR A 21 5.94 -1.76 19.42
C THR A 21 6.24 -0.38 20.02
N GLY A 22 5.34 0.57 19.81
CA GLY A 22 5.42 1.88 20.41
C GLY A 22 5.31 1.81 21.94
N THR A 23 5.91 2.79 22.61
CA THR A 23 5.90 2.91 24.07
C THR A 23 5.41 4.30 24.48
N GLY A 24 4.93 4.44 25.73
CA GLY A 24 4.43 5.70 26.25
C GLY A 24 3.19 6.20 25.48
N PRO A 25 3.18 7.41 24.91
CA PRO A 25 2.03 7.93 24.15
C PRO A 25 1.67 7.12 22.89
N LEU A 26 2.58 6.26 22.41
CA LEU A 26 2.37 5.39 21.25
C LEU A 26 2.17 3.91 21.66
N GLU A 27 1.93 3.65 22.94
CA GLU A 27 1.68 2.30 23.44
C GLU A 27 0.49 1.65 22.70
N GLY A 28 0.66 0.38 22.32
CA GLY A 28 -0.31 -0.38 21.53
C GLY A 28 -0.23 -0.16 20.02
N GLN A 29 0.59 0.78 19.53
CA GLN A 29 0.81 0.97 18.10
C GLN A 29 2.02 0.14 17.61
N ALA A 30 1.89 -0.49 16.45
CA ALA A 30 3.03 -1.09 15.77
C ALA A 30 3.73 -0.01 14.91
N LEU A 31 5.03 0.16 15.13
CA LEU A 31 5.87 1.16 14.48
C LEU A 31 6.87 0.50 13.53
N VAL A 32 7.18 1.23 12.47
CA VAL A 32 8.19 0.89 11.48
C VAL A 32 9.28 1.94 11.51
N VAL A 33 10.51 1.51 11.75
CA VAL A 33 11.72 2.32 11.57
C VAL A 33 12.25 2.05 10.17
N TYR A 34 12.41 3.11 9.39
CA TYR A 34 12.95 3.03 8.04
C TYR A 34 14.02 4.10 7.81
N HIS A 35 14.92 3.83 6.87
CA HIS A 35 15.96 4.75 6.42
C HIS A 35 15.61 5.29 5.04
N ASP A 36 15.44 6.61 4.93
CA ASP A 36 15.44 7.31 3.64
C ASP A 36 16.90 7.41 3.16
N LEU A 37 17.25 6.56 2.19
CA LEU A 37 18.62 6.46 1.67
C LEU A 37 19.00 7.66 0.79
N CYS A 38 18.03 8.45 0.33
CA CYS A 38 18.30 9.65 -0.46
C CYS A 38 18.66 10.84 0.43
N ARG A 39 18.03 10.93 1.61
CA ARG A 39 18.26 12.01 2.58
C ARG A 39 19.24 11.63 3.68
N ASP A 40 19.58 10.34 3.76
CA ASP A 40 20.38 9.74 4.82
C ASP A 40 19.82 9.98 6.23
N VAL A 41 18.50 9.81 6.36
CA VAL A 41 17.77 10.03 7.63
C VAL A 41 16.95 8.79 8.00
N GLN A 42 17.00 8.42 9.28
CA GLN A 42 16.07 7.44 9.84
C GLN A 42 14.80 8.13 10.32
N SER A 43 13.67 7.50 10.04
CA SER A 43 12.35 7.99 10.38
C SER A 43 11.50 6.85 10.92
N VAL A 44 10.49 7.23 11.70
CA VAL A 44 9.56 6.28 12.32
C VAL A 44 8.16 6.64 11.85
N THR A 45 7.40 5.63 11.45
CA THR A 45 5.97 5.76 11.15
C THR A 45 5.20 4.56 11.72
N THR A 46 3.88 4.56 11.64
CA THR A 46 3.06 3.40 12.01
C THR A 46 3.11 2.33 10.92
N ILE A 47 2.87 1.07 11.28
CA ILE A 47 2.87 -0.02 10.30
C ILE A 47 1.78 0.15 9.23
N ASP A 48 0.63 0.71 9.60
CA ASP A 48 -0.49 0.96 8.68
C ASP A 48 -0.10 2.02 7.64
N ASP A 49 0.50 3.13 8.07
CA ASP A 49 1.02 4.17 7.18
C ASP A 49 2.13 3.61 6.27
N TRP A 50 3.04 2.82 6.84
CA TRP A 50 4.10 2.16 6.09
C TRP A 50 3.55 1.29 4.95
N GLN A 51 2.58 0.43 5.24
CA GLN A 51 1.99 -0.47 4.24
C GLN A 51 1.16 0.27 3.19
N GLN A 52 0.50 1.35 3.59
CA GLN A 52 -0.30 2.20 2.72
C GLN A 52 0.55 2.96 1.71
N HIS A 53 1.72 3.46 2.13
CA HIS A 53 2.51 4.41 1.34
C HIS A 53 3.76 3.79 0.71
N TRP A 54 4.33 2.75 1.30
CA TRP A 54 5.48 2.04 0.80
C TRP A 54 5.12 0.63 0.35
N ARG A 55 5.95 0.10 -0.56
CA ARG A 55 5.92 -1.29 -0.96
C ARG A 55 7.33 -1.82 -1.11
N ALA A 56 7.50 -3.12 -0.91
CA ALA A 56 8.74 -3.79 -1.24
C ALA A 56 9.06 -3.60 -2.74
N ILE A 57 10.35 -3.56 -3.05
CA ILE A 57 10.83 -3.51 -4.43
C ILE A 57 10.74 -4.93 -5.01
N ASP A 58 9.97 -5.08 -6.07
CA ASP A 58 9.81 -6.35 -6.78
C ASP A 58 11.04 -6.64 -7.65
N LYS A 59 11.25 -7.92 -8.00
CA LYS A 59 12.36 -8.32 -8.88
C LYS A 59 12.31 -7.68 -10.26
N ASP A 60 11.10 -7.43 -10.77
CA ASP A 60 10.87 -6.82 -12.07
C ASP A 60 10.61 -5.31 -11.99
N ASP A 61 10.83 -4.68 -10.83
CA ASP A 61 10.88 -3.23 -10.76
C ASP A 61 12.16 -2.71 -11.42
N CYS A 62 12.01 -1.65 -12.20
CA CYS A 62 13.14 -1.00 -12.84
C CYS A 62 14.19 -0.59 -11.79
N PRO A 63 15.46 -1.01 -11.92
CA PRO A 63 16.49 -0.70 -10.91
C PRO A 63 16.82 0.80 -10.84
N VAL A 64 16.42 1.56 -11.86
CA VAL A 64 16.65 3.01 -11.96
C VAL A 64 15.59 3.79 -11.19
N CYS A 65 14.30 3.59 -11.47
CA CYS A 65 13.20 4.32 -10.82
C CYS A 65 12.50 3.54 -9.71
N LEU A 66 12.93 2.30 -9.45
CA LEU A 66 12.36 1.39 -8.46
C LEU A 66 10.85 1.22 -8.61
N GLY A 67 10.37 1.02 -9.84
CA GLY A 67 8.93 0.83 -10.06
C GLY A 67 8.10 2.10 -10.21
N ALA A 68 8.66 3.30 -10.00
CA ALA A 68 7.91 4.56 -10.07
C ALA A 68 7.52 5.00 -11.50
N GLY A 69 8.20 4.49 -12.53
CA GLY A 69 7.99 4.86 -13.93
C GLY A 69 8.51 6.25 -14.32
N THR A 70 8.91 7.10 -13.38
CA THR A 70 9.38 8.47 -13.64
C THR A 70 10.85 8.66 -13.25
N ASP A 71 11.51 9.68 -13.79
CA ASP A 71 12.92 9.96 -13.48
C ASP A 71 13.09 10.53 -12.07
N GLN A 72 13.35 9.64 -11.10
CA GLN A 72 13.65 10.00 -9.72
C GLN A 72 15.11 10.42 -9.51
N ILE A 73 16.03 10.06 -10.42
CA ILE A 73 17.46 10.32 -10.26
C ILE A 73 17.76 11.79 -10.56
N LYS A 74 17.17 12.33 -11.63
CA LYS A 74 17.33 13.74 -12.01
C LYS A 74 16.31 14.67 -11.34
N GLY A 75 15.48 14.13 -10.45
CA GLY A 75 14.41 14.88 -9.77
C GLY A 75 13.28 15.36 -10.69
N ASN A 76 13.26 14.92 -11.96
CA ASN A 76 12.27 15.35 -12.93
C ASN A 76 11.12 14.35 -13.01
N LYS A 77 10.19 14.47 -12.06
CA LYS A 77 9.01 13.62 -11.94
C LYS A 77 8.04 13.72 -13.13
N ALA A 78 8.17 14.75 -13.97
CA ALA A 78 7.34 14.90 -15.17
C ALA A 78 7.83 14.05 -16.36
N LEU A 79 9.07 13.56 -16.31
CA LEU A 79 9.65 12.77 -17.39
C LEU A 79 9.59 11.27 -17.08
N PRO A 80 9.34 10.43 -18.12
CA PRO A 80 9.43 8.99 -17.98
C PRO A 80 10.86 8.59 -17.61
N CYS A 81 11.00 7.57 -16.77
CA CYS A 81 12.30 7.00 -16.46
C CYS A 81 12.95 6.48 -17.74
N GLY A 82 14.18 6.92 -18.05
CA GLY A 82 14.89 6.48 -19.26
C GLY A 82 15.22 4.97 -19.28
N GLY A 83 15.40 4.34 -18.12
CA GLY A 83 15.76 2.91 -18.04
C GLY A 83 14.59 1.94 -18.24
N CYS A 84 13.35 2.38 -18.09
CA CYS A 84 12.16 1.55 -18.38
C CYS A 84 11.17 2.26 -19.31
N PHE A 85 11.59 3.38 -19.89
CA PHE A 85 10.80 4.23 -20.78
C PHE A 85 9.39 4.57 -20.24
N GLY A 86 9.26 4.75 -18.93
CA GLY A 86 7.97 5.09 -18.31
C GLY A 86 7.22 3.91 -17.68
N LEU A 87 7.56 2.66 -18.02
CA LEU A 87 6.78 1.50 -17.58
C LEU A 87 6.91 1.22 -16.07
N GLY A 88 8.01 1.62 -15.46
CA GLY A 88 8.36 1.29 -14.07
C GLY A 88 8.82 -0.16 -13.89
N LYS A 89 8.46 -1.05 -14.80
CA LYS A 89 8.84 -2.46 -14.81
C LYS A 89 9.89 -2.76 -15.88
N VAL A 90 10.62 -3.84 -15.68
CA VAL A 90 11.66 -4.35 -16.57
C VAL A 90 11.41 -5.82 -16.93
N ARG A 91 12.33 -6.45 -17.66
CA ARG A 91 12.25 -7.88 -17.97
C ARG A 91 12.26 -8.73 -16.69
N GLN A 92 11.84 -9.99 -16.81
CA GLN A 92 11.72 -10.91 -15.67
C GLN A 92 13.07 -11.27 -15.04
N ASP A 93 14.16 -11.16 -15.80
CA ASP A 93 15.54 -11.29 -15.33
C ASP A 93 16.04 -10.05 -14.57
N GLY A 94 15.27 -8.96 -14.56
CA GLY A 94 15.63 -7.69 -13.92
C GLY A 94 16.38 -6.71 -14.83
N GLU A 95 16.60 -7.05 -16.10
CA GLU A 95 17.31 -6.19 -17.04
C GLU A 95 16.40 -5.15 -17.68
N THR A 96 16.90 -3.92 -17.78
CA THR A 96 16.23 -2.83 -18.48
C THR A 96 16.06 -3.16 -19.96
N PRO A 97 14.92 -2.81 -20.59
CA PRO A 97 14.75 -2.98 -22.03
C PRO A 97 15.85 -2.25 -22.80
N GLY A 98 16.38 -2.88 -23.85
CA GLY A 98 17.39 -2.29 -24.73
C GLY A 98 16.83 -1.13 -25.56
N ASP A 99 15.54 -1.19 -25.91
CA ASP A 99 14.84 -0.15 -26.65
C ASP A 99 13.34 -0.06 -26.32
N ARG A 100 12.62 0.82 -27.03
CA ARG A 100 11.19 1.06 -26.81
C ARG A 100 10.28 -0.06 -27.31
N TRP A 101 10.75 -0.89 -28.24
CA TRP A 101 9.95 -2.00 -28.79
C TRP A 101 9.86 -3.14 -27.79
N GLU A 102 10.93 -3.41 -27.05
CA GLU A 102 10.94 -4.43 -25.99
C GLU A 102 9.95 -4.13 -24.84
N ILE A 103 9.50 -2.88 -24.68
CA ILE A 103 8.47 -2.50 -23.70
C ILE A 103 7.18 -3.27 -23.94
N ALA A 104 6.79 -3.48 -25.21
CA ALA A 104 5.54 -4.15 -25.54
C ALA A 104 5.54 -5.60 -25.03
N ASP A 105 6.68 -6.29 -25.13
CA ASP A 105 6.84 -7.67 -24.63
C ASP A 105 6.78 -7.72 -23.10
N ILE A 106 7.43 -6.77 -22.42
CA ILE A 106 7.38 -6.65 -20.97
C ILE A 106 5.93 -6.38 -20.51
N ALA A 107 5.24 -5.44 -21.16
CA ALA A 107 3.86 -5.09 -20.87
C ALA A 107 2.92 -6.29 -21.09
N LEU A 108 3.09 -7.03 -22.20
CA LEU A 108 2.31 -8.23 -22.48
C LEU A 108 2.54 -9.32 -21.42
N GLY A 109 3.79 -9.51 -20.99
CA GLY A 109 4.14 -10.41 -19.89
C GLY A 109 3.47 -10.02 -18.57
N LEU A 110 3.43 -8.73 -18.23
CA LEU A 110 2.73 -8.19 -17.07
C LEU A 110 1.23 -8.45 -17.14
N ILE A 111 0.60 -8.13 -18.27
CA ILE A 111 -0.85 -8.32 -18.49
C ILE A 111 -1.22 -9.80 -18.33
N ARG A 112 -0.45 -10.72 -18.92
CA ARG A 112 -0.69 -12.16 -18.81
C ARG A 112 -0.60 -12.65 -17.36
N ARG A 113 0.39 -12.18 -16.59
CA ARG A 113 0.51 -12.50 -15.16
C ARG A 113 -0.68 -11.98 -14.36
N GLN A 114 -1.08 -10.73 -14.59
CA GLN A 114 -2.25 -10.14 -13.92
C GLN A 114 -3.55 -10.87 -14.27
N GLN A 115 -3.75 -11.27 -15.53
CA GLN A 115 -4.90 -12.08 -15.95
C GLN A 115 -4.93 -13.43 -15.23
N HIS A 116 -3.78 -14.09 -15.08
CA HIS A 116 -3.67 -15.35 -14.36
C HIS A 116 -4.02 -15.18 -12.87
N GLU A 117 -3.45 -14.19 -12.19
CA GLU A 117 -3.75 -13.89 -10.79
C GLU A 117 -5.23 -13.53 -10.58
N LEU A 118 -5.81 -12.71 -11.45
CA LEU A 118 -7.24 -12.37 -11.40
C LEU A 118 -8.12 -13.60 -11.60
N ALA A 119 -7.76 -14.50 -12.51
CA ALA A 119 -8.48 -15.75 -12.71
C ALA A 119 -8.42 -16.65 -11.48
N GLN A 120 -7.25 -16.78 -10.84
CA GLN A 120 -7.10 -17.51 -9.59
C GLN A 120 -7.94 -16.90 -8.45
N ARG A 121 -7.88 -15.58 -8.28
CA ARG A 121 -8.69 -14.87 -7.26
C ARG A 121 -10.19 -15.05 -7.50
N ARG A 122 -10.64 -14.95 -8.75
CA ARG A 122 -12.05 -15.19 -9.11
C ARG A 122 -12.50 -16.60 -8.79
N LYS A 123 -11.65 -17.61 -9.02
CA LYS A 123 -11.93 -19.00 -8.63
C LYS A 123 -12.05 -19.14 -7.12
N ALA A 124 -11.11 -18.58 -6.35
CA ALA A 124 -11.17 -18.59 -4.89
C ALA A 124 -12.44 -17.90 -4.36
N MET A 125 -12.80 -16.74 -4.91
CA MET A 125 -14.03 -16.01 -4.56
C MET A 125 -15.33 -16.71 -5.00
N ALA A 126 -15.26 -17.71 -5.89
CA ALA A 126 -16.41 -18.50 -6.27
C ALA A 126 -16.70 -19.64 -5.27
N LEU A 127 -15.75 -19.96 -4.39
CA LEU A 127 -15.97 -20.96 -3.34
C LEU A 127 -17.00 -20.45 -2.32
N PRO A 128 -18.03 -21.25 -1.98
CA PRO A 128 -19.06 -20.86 -1.02
C PRO A 128 -18.47 -20.44 0.34
N GLU A 129 -17.52 -21.22 0.87
CA GLU A 129 -16.86 -20.96 2.15
C GLU A 129 -16.19 -19.58 2.19
N VAL A 130 -15.55 -19.17 1.09
CA VAL A 130 -14.88 -17.86 0.99
C VAL A 130 -15.91 -16.74 0.95
N ARG A 131 -17.04 -16.93 0.25
CA ARG A 131 -18.12 -15.94 0.20
C ARG A 131 -18.77 -15.76 1.57
N GLU A 132 -19.06 -16.86 2.25
CA GLU A 132 -19.64 -16.85 3.60
C GLU A 132 -18.69 -16.18 4.60
N ALA A 133 -17.39 -16.49 4.54
CA ALA A 133 -16.39 -15.84 5.39
C ALA A 133 -16.31 -14.32 5.14
N ILE A 134 -16.34 -13.89 3.87
CA ILE A 134 -16.35 -12.46 3.51
C ILE A 134 -17.63 -11.78 4.02
N GLN A 135 -18.78 -12.43 3.87
CA GLN A 135 -20.07 -11.90 4.34
C GLN A 135 -20.10 -11.76 5.86
N ALA A 136 -19.68 -12.80 6.59
CA ALA A 136 -19.57 -12.77 8.05
C ALA A 136 -18.57 -11.72 8.55
N ALA A 137 -17.48 -11.47 7.81
CA ALA A 137 -16.55 -10.39 8.13
C ALA A 137 -17.17 -9.00 7.93
N ARG A 138 -17.96 -8.81 6.86
CA ARG A 138 -18.69 -7.55 6.63
C ARG A 138 -19.73 -7.27 7.71
N GLU A 139 -20.50 -8.29 8.09
CA GLU A 139 -21.52 -8.18 9.14
C GLU A 139 -20.89 -7.80 10.50
N ARG A 140 -19.77 -8.43 10.86
CA ARG A 140 -19.00 -8.05 12.06
C ARG A 140 -18.50 -6.61 12.00
N GLY A 141 -17.89 -6.20 10.89
CA GLY A 141 -17.41 -4.82 10.75
C GLY A 141 -18.53 -3.77 10.78
N GLN A 142 -19.70 -4.09 10.25
CA GLN A 142 -20.89 -3.23 10.36
C GLN A 142 -21.38 -3.14 11.81
N ALA A 143 -21.48 -4.28 12.52
CA ALA A 143 -21.84 -4.30 13.92
C ALA A 143 -20.86 -3.49 14.79
N ASP A 144 -19.56 -3.63 14.57
CA ASP A 144 -18.51 -2.88 15.28
C ASP A 144 -18.61 -1.37 14.99
N THR A 145 -18.92 -0.99 13.75
CA THR A 145 -19.09 0.41 13.37
C THR A 145 -20.34 1.02 14.00
N ILE A 146 -21.46 0.29 14.02
CA ILE A 146 -22.71 0.72 14.68
C ILE A 146 -22.48 0.85 16.18
N ALA A 147 -21.83 -0.12 16.82
CA ALA A 147 -21.51 -0.09 18.24
C ALA A 147 -20.61 1.12 18.58
N ARG A 148 -19.61 1.41 17.75
CA ARG A 148 -18.76 2.58 17.93
C ARG A 148 -19.54 3.89 17.79
N GLN A 149 -20.40 4.02 16.77
CA GLN A 149 -21.26 5.19 16.59
C GLN A 149 -22.23 5.39 17.75
N GLU A 150 -22.81 4.31 18.28
CA GLU A 150 -23.70 4.37 19.44
C GLU A 150 -22.95 4.83 20.69
N HIS A 151 -21.76 4.29 20.94
CA HIS A 151 -20.90 4.73 22.03
C HIS A 151 -20.49 6.20 21.89
N GLU A 152 -20.08 6.63 20.70
CA GLU A 152 -19.75 8.02 20.40
C GLU A 152 -20.96 8.94 20.62
N TRP A 153 -22.16 8.54 20.18
CA TRP A 153 -23.38 9.30 20.41
C TRP A 153 -23.73 9.41 21.90
N ARG A 154 -23.71 8.29 22.64
CA ARG A 154 -23.95 8.24 24.10
C ARG A 154 -22.95 9.10 24.89
N ASN A 155 -21.70 9.12 24.45
CA ASN A 155 -20.62 9.86 25.11
C ASN A 155 -20.47 11.30 24.61
N SER A 156 -21.21 11.71 23.57
CA SER A 156 -21.14 13.08 23.05
C SER A 156 -22.06 14.05 23.81
N PRO A 157 -21.73 15.36 23.83
CA PRO A 157 -22.65 16.40 24.30
C PRO A 157 -23.83 16.68 23.35
N GLY A 158 -23.95 15.98 22.21
CA GLY A 158 -24.79 16.36 21.07
C GLY A 158 -26.17 15.70 21.02
N HIS A 159 -27.18 16.52 20.73
CA HIS A 159 -28.59 16.14 20.57
C HIS A 159 -28.82 15.15 19.41
N GLY A 160 -29.79 14.24 19.59
CA GLY A 160 -30.29 13.40 18.50
C GLY A 160 -30.98 14.22 17.40
N PRO A 161 -31.25 13.63 16.21
CA PRO A 161 -31.97 14.31 15.14
C PRO A 161 -33.35 14.74 15.65
N GLY A 162 -33.55 16.05 15.81
CA GLY A 162 -34.74 16.64 16.45
C GLY A 162 -34.48 17.43 17.74
N GLY A 163 -33.25 17.49 18.26
CA GLY A 163 -32.90 18.40 19.36
C GLY A 163 -33.33 17.95 20.76
N VAL A 164 -34.07 16.84 20.90
CA VAL A 164 -34.63 16.38 22.18
C VAL A 164 -33.88 15.16 22.69
N ARG A 165 -33.37 15.24 23.92
CA ARG A 165 -32.96 14.07 24.70
C ARG A 165 -34.20 13.45 25.33
N HIS A 166 -34.64 12.29 24.83
CA HIS A 166 -35.52 11.42 25.63
C HIS A 166 -34.66 10.63 26.60
N THR A 167 -34.34 11.23 27.75
CA THR A 167 -34.00 10.45 28.95
C THR A 167 -35.33 10.00 29.53
N GLY A 168 -35.67 8.73 29.32
CA GLY A 168 -36.84 8.13 29.96
C GLY A 168 -36.55 7.90 31.44
N ASP A 169 -37.25 8.67 32.28
CA ASP A 169 -37.66 8.27 33.63
C ASP A 169 -39.12 7.81 33.55
#